data_AF-A0A524MPT4-F1
#
_entry.id   AF-A0A524MPT4-F1
#
_cell.length_a   1.000
_cell.length_b   1.000
_cell.length_c   1.000
_cell.angle_alpha   90.00
_cell.angle_beta   90.00
_cell.angle_gamma   90.00
#
_symmetry.space_group_name_H-M   'P 1'
#
loop_
_entity.id
_entity.type
_entity.pdbx_description
1 polymer ?
#
loop_
_entity_poly.entity_id
_entity_poly.type
_entity_poly.pdbx_seq_one_letter_code
_entity_poly.pdbx_strand_id
1 'polypeptide(L)'
;QSAIGQRDFAVLLLLARLGLRAGEVVSLELENIRWETGQITVCGKGKQRKCFPVPEDVGQALATYLKNVRPSCSSRRVFLRTRAPYRGFGSSATVDTIVCKALRRAGLDPPCKGAHLFRHSLATNMLRTGATLTEIGQVLHHTSPNTTSIYAKVDLEGLRTLAQPWPED
;
A
#
# COMPACT_ATOMS: atom_id res chain seq x y z
N GLN A 1 12.05 -17.18 -8.01
CA GLN A 1 11.97 -15.73 -8.29
C GLN A 1 13.35 -15.12 -8.13
N SER A 2 13.77 -14.18 -9.01
CA SER A 2 15.05 -13.47 -8.86
C SER A 2 15.09 -12.63 -7.57
N ALA A 3 16.29 -12.25 -7.12
CA ALA A 3 16.48 -11.35 -5.96
C ALA A 3 15.61 -10.08 -6.06
N ILE A 4 15.65 -9.42 -7.23
CA ILE A 4 14.83 -8.23 -7.51
C ILE A 4 13.34 -8.58 -7.44
N GLY A 5 12.94 -9.72 -8.00
CA GLY A 5 11.55 -10.18 -7.98
C GLY A 5 11.00 -10.38 -6.57
N GLN A 6 11.77 -11.00 -5.67
CA GLN A 6 11.33 -11.23 -4.28
C GLN A 6 11.18 -9.91 -3.50
N ARG A 7 12.11 -8.97 -3.68
CA ARG A 7 12.00 -7.62 -3.11
C ARG A 7 10.75 -6.91 -3.63
N ASP A 8 10.59 -6.88 -4.95
CA ASP A 8 9.47 -6.19 -5.60
C ASP A 8 8.13 -6.82 -5.21
N PHE A 9 8.07 -8.15 -5.07
CA PHE A 9 6.88 -8.87 -4.60
C PHE A 9 6.48 -8.46 -3.18
N ALA A 10 7.43 -8.39 -2.24
CA ALA A 10 7.17 -7.92 -0.89
C ALA A 10 6.69 -6.45 -0.86
N VAL A 11 7.27 -5.58 -1.70
CA VAL A 11 6.79 -4.19 -1.88
C VAL A 11 5.33 -4.18 -2.37
N LEU A 12 5.00 -4.95 -3.40
CA LEU A 12 3.65 -4.98 -3.96
C LEU A 12 2.61 -5.51 -2.96
N LEU A 13 2.95 -6.52 -2.16
CA LEU A 13 2.06 -7.04 -1.13
C LEU A 13 1.77 -6.02 -0.03
N LEU A 14 2.77 -5.25 0.41
CA LEU A 14 2.55 -4.15 1.36
C LEU A 14 1.58 -3.10 0.81
N LEU A 15 1.69 -2.77 -0.49
CA LEU A 15 0.77 -1.83 -1.14
C LEU A 15 -0.64 -2.42 -1.25
N ALA A 16 -0.76 -3.68 -1.70
CA ALA A 16 -2.04 -4.31 -1.99
C ALA A 16 -2.83 -4.69 -0.74
N ARG A 17 -2.16 -5.20 0.29
CA ARG A 17 -2.80 -5.81 1.47
C ARG A 17 -2.95 -4.83 2.62
N LEU A 18 -1.96 -3.95 2.81
CA LEU A 18 -1.97 -2.96 3.90
C LEU A 18 -2.28 -1.54 3.40
N GLY A 19 -2.43 -1.36 2.09
CA GLY A 19 -2.74 -0.06 1.51
C GLY A 19 -1.63 0.98 1.75
N LEU A 20 -0.38 0.60 2.02
CA LEU A 20 0.64 1.58 2.39
C LEU A 20 0.90 2.60 1.28
N ARG A 21 1.23 3.84 1.66
CA ARG A 21 1.73 4.84 0.70
C ARG A 21 3.14 4.47 0.26
N ALA A 22 3.51 4.81 -0.98
CA ALA A 22 4.88 4.62 -1.47
C ALA A 22 5.93 5.23 -0.53
N GLY A 23 5.67 6.42 0.01
CA GLY A 23 6.56 7.06 0.99
C GLY A 23 6.71 6.27 2.29
N GLU A 24 5.64 5.62 2.76
CA GLU A 24 5.66 4.77 3.98
C GLU A 24 6.46 3.49 3.73
N VAL A 25 6.38 2.91 2.52
CA VAL A 25 7.23 1.77 2.13
C VAL A 25 8.70 2.16 2.06
N VAL A 26 9.01 3.34 1.50
CA VAL A 26 10.39 3.85 1.39
C VAL A 26 10.99 4.15 2.76
N SER A 27 10.20 4.67 3.70
CA SER A 27 10.66 5.02 5.04
C SER A 27 10.67 3.84 6.02
N LEU A 28 10.15 2.67 5.64
CA LEU A 28 10.06 1.52 6.53
C LEU A 28 11.45 1.02 6.96
N GLU A 29 11.65 0.90 8.26
CA GLU A 29 12.86 0.42 8.91
C GLU A 29 12.67 -0.95 9.56
N LEU A 30 13.77 -1.67 9.81
CA LEU A 30 13.70 -3.04 10.35
C LEU A 30 13.02 -3.09 11.72
N GLU A 31 13.23 -2.07 12.55
CA GLU A 31 12.65 -1.88 13.87
C GLU A 31 11.13 -1.65 13.83
N ASN A 32 10.59 -1.33 12.65
CA ASN A 32 9.16 -1.15 12.47
C ASN A 32 8.41 -2.48 12.41
N ILE A 33 9.10 -3.61 12.17
CA ILE A 33 8.51 -4.93 12.08
C ILE A 33 8.71 -5.66 13.41
N ARG A 34 7.62 -5.87 14.14
CA ARG A 34 7.58 -6.70 15.35
C ARG A 34 7.10 -8.09 14.99
N TRP A 35 8.04 -9.02 14.88
CA TRP A 35 7.75 -10.39 14.43
C TRP A 35 7.00 -11.18 15.50
N GLU A 36 7.29 -10.93 16.77
CA GLU A 36 6.71 -11.62 17.92
C GLU A 36 5.22 -11.34 18.04
N THR A 37 4.80 -10.12 17.68
CA THR A 37 3.40 -9.70 17.73
C THR A 37 2.74 -9.65 16.35
N GLY A 38 3.46 -10.05 15.29
CA GLY A 38 2.95 -10.01 13.91
C GLY A 38 2.50 -8.62 13.47
N GLN A 39 3.24 -7.57 13.82
CA GLN A 39 2.82 -6.19 13.62
C GLN A 39 3.85 -5.34 12.89
N ILE A 40 3.38 -4.36 12.12
CA ILE A 40 4.21 -3.39 11.43
C ILE A 40 3.80 -1.96 11.81
N THR A 41 4.77 -1.12 12.16
CA THR A 41 4.54 0.28 12.53
C THR A 41 4.97 1.21 11.40
N VAL A 42 4.05 1.94 10.78
CA VAL A 42 4.39 2.92 9.75
C VAL A 42 4.36 4.34 10.30
N CYS A 43 5.27 5.18 9.82
CA CYS A 43 5.32 6.60 10.13
C CYS A 43 4.75 7.40 8.95
N GLY A 44 3.56 7.95 9.14
CA GLY A 44 2.89 8.79 8.14
C GLY A 44 3.33 10.25 8.19
N LYS A 45 2.71 11.06 7.31
CA LYS A 45 2.86 12.52 7.32
C LYS A 45 2.51 13.07 8.71
N GLY A 46 3.36 13.94 9.27
CA GLY A 46 3.16 14.53 10.60
C GLY A 46 3.66 13.69 11.79
N LYS A 47 4.56 12.71 11.55
CA LYS A 47 5.13 11.80 12.58
C LYS A 47 4.10 10.92 13.30
N GLN A 48 2.87 10.84 12.80
CA GLN A 48 1.90 9.89 13.34
C GLN A 48 2.34 8.46 13.06
N ARG A 49 2.46 7.66 14.12
CA ARG A 49 2.76 6.24 14.04
C ARG A 49 1.48 5.45 14.03
N LYS A 50 1.35 4.51 13.09
CA LYS A 50 0.21 3.59 13.00
C LYS A 50 0.72 2.16 12.99
N CYS A 51 0.04 1.29 13.71
CA CYS A 51 0.41 -0.11 13.86
C CYS A 51 -0.61 -0.99 13.14
N PHE A 52 -0.14 -1.94 12.33
CA PHE A 52 -1.00 -2.86 11.58
C PHE A 52 -0.66 -4.30 11.88
N PRO A 53 -1.66 -5.20 11.93
CA PRO A 53 -1.39 -6.62 11.82
C PRO A 53 -0.75 -6.88 10.45
N VAL A 54 0.22 -7.79 10.41
CA VAL A 54 0.87 -8.25 9.18
C VAL A 54 0.17 -9.53 8.75
N PRO A 55 -0.58 -9.53 7.63
CA PRO A 55 -1.13 -10.75 7.06
C PRO A 55 -0.02 -11.77 6.80
N GLU A 56 -0.32 -13.06 6.94
CA GLU A 56 0.65 -14.15 6.81
C GLU A 56 1.42 -14.08 5.48
N ASP A 57 0.71 -13.83 4.37
CA ASP A 57 1.29 -13.71 3.04
C ASP A 57 2.29 -12.54 2.95
N VAL A 58 1.98 -11.42 3.59
CA VAL A 58 2.88 -10.25 3.66
C VAL A 58 4.10 -10.57 4.52
N GLY A 59 3.89 -11.20 5.68
CA GLY A 59 4.94 -11.59 6.61
C GLY A 59 5.93 -12.57 5.97
N GLN A 60 5.41 -13.57 5.25
CA GLN A 60 6.21 -14.55 4.53
C GLN A 60 7.05 -13.90 3.42
N ALA A 61 6.47 -12.99 2.64
CA ALA A 61 7.20 -12.25 1.61
C ALA A 61 8.31 -11.39 2.19
N LEU A 62 8.03 -10.67 3.28
CA LEU A 62 9.02 -9.87 4.00
C LEU A 62 10.15 -10.75 4.54
N ALA A 63 9.83 -11.85 5.22
CA ALA A 63 10.82 -12.77 5.77
C ALA A 63 11.70 -13.37 4.67
N THR A 64 11.10 -13.77 3.55
CA THR A 64 11.81 -14.30 2.38
C THR A 64 12.81 -13.28 1.84
N TYR A 65 12.38 -12.04 1.61
CA TYR A 65 13.27 -10.99 1.13
C TYR A 65 14.37 -10.66 2.15
N LEU A 66 14.02 -10.51 3.43
CA LEU A 66 14.96 -10.11 4.48
C LEU A 66 16.04 -11.17 4.75
N LYS A 67 15.67 -12.45 4.72
CA LYS A 67 16.59 -13.57 5.00
C LYS A 67 17.43 -13.95 3.78
N ASN A 68 16.82 -13.98 2.60
CA ASN A 68 17.44 -14.64 1.43
C ASN A 68 17.99 -13.66 0.39
N VAL A 69 17.61 -12.38 0.45
CA VAL A 69 17.86 -11.42 -0.65
C VAL A 69 18.49 -10.12 -0.17
N ARG A 70 18.05 -9.59 0.97
CA ARG A 70 18.51 -8.29 1.45
C ARG A 70 20.00 -8.38 1.83
N PRO A 71 20.91 -7.64 1.16
CA PRO A 71 22.33 -7.69 1.48
C PRO A 71 22.60 -7.14 2.89
N SER A 72 23.64 -7.68 3.54
CA SER A 72 24.16 -7.11 4.78
C SER A 72 24.76 -5.74 4.51
N CYS A 73 24.29 -4.72 5.22
CA CYS A 73 24.76 -3.35 5.11
C CYS A 73 24.38 -2.54 6.36
N SER A 74 24.95 -1.35 6.50
CA SER A 74 24.66 -0.43 7.62
C SER A 74 23.28 0.22 7.56
N SER A 75 22.59 0.18 6.42
CA SER A 75 21.26 0.78 6.31
C SER A 75 20.24 -0.03 7.12
N ARG A 76 19.39 0.67 7.87
CA ARG A 76 18.26 0.07 8.62
C ARG A 76 16.96 0.04 7.83
N ARG A 77 16.94 0.56 6.59
CA ARG A 77 15.76 0.50 5.71
C ARG A 77 15.45 -0.94 5.33
N VAL A 78 14.18 -1.32 5.35
CA VAL A 78 13.73 -2.65 4.92
C VAL A 78 14.13 -2.86 3.46
N PHE A 79 13.67 -1.99 2.58
CA PHE A 79 13.92 -2.11 1.14
C PHE A 79 15.15 -1.34 0.70
N LEU A 80 16.04 -2.03 -0.01
CA LEU A 80 17.29 -1.49 -0.51
C LEU A 80 17.32 -1.45 -2.04
N ARG A 81 18.12 -0.52 -2.58
CA ARG A 81 18.49 -0.54 -4.00
C ARG A 81 19.34 -1.78 -4.31
N THR A 82 19.30 -2.21 -5.57
CA THR A 82 19.91 -3.47 -6.03
C THR A 82 21.41 -3.37 -6.30
N ARG A 83 21.97 -2.16 -6.38
CA ARG A 83 23.38 -1.92 -6.69
C ARG A 83 24.09 -1.25 -5.52
N ALA A 84 25.36 -1.60 -5.32
CA ALA A 84 26.22 -0.95 -4.35
C ALA A 84 26.41 0.56 -4.67
N PRO A 85 26.64 1.43 -3.67
CA PRO A 85 26.60 1.12 -2.24
C PRO A 85 25.17 0.80 -1.76
N TYR A 86 24.93 -0.26 -0.97
CA TYR A 86 23.56 -0.62 -0.58
C TYR A 86 22.96 0.43 0.36
N ARG A 87 21.84 1.01 -0.07
CA ARG A 87 21.09 2.06 0.65
C ARG A 87 19.60 1.86 0.43
N GLY A 88 18.78 2.49 1.27
CA GLY A 88 17.34 2.55 1.06
C GLY A 88 16.96 3.12 -0.30
N PHE A 89 15.69 2.96 -0.68
CA PHE A 89 15.15 3.64 -1.85
C PHE A 89 15.33 5.17 -1.74
N GLY A 90 15.67 5.80 -2.87
CA GLY A 90 15.93 7.24 -2.90
C GLY A 90 14.66 8.09 -2.81
N SER A 91 13.52 7.56 -3.30
CA SER A 91 12.23 8.26 -3.28
C SER A 91 11.07 7.29 -3.52
N SER A 92 9.85 7.77 -3.27
CA SER A 92 8.60 7.06 -3.58
C SER A 92 8.48 6.68 -5.07
N ALA A 93 9.10 7.45 -5.96
CA ALA A 93 9.11 7.14 -7.40
C ALA A 93 9.77 5.79 -7.73
N THR A 94 10.65 5.28 -6.85
CA THR A 94 11.20 3.92 -6.99
C THR A 94 10.12 2.86 -6.83
N VAL A 95 9.21 3.05 -5.87
CA VAL A 95 8.06 2.16 -5.64
C VAL A 95 7.09 2.26 -6.82
N ASP A 96 6.81 3.47 -7.31
CA ASP A 96 5.96 3.65 -8.50
C ASP A 96 6.55 2.95 -9.73
N THR A 97 7.88 3.00 -9.90
CA THR A 97 8.58 2.28 -10.97
C THR A 97 8.43 0.76 -10.82
N ILE A 98 8.52 0.22 -9.61
CA ILE A 98 8.28 -1.21 -9.33
C ILE A 98 6.87 -1.59 -9.74
N VAL A 99 5.87 -0.78 -9.36
CA VAL A 99 4.46 -1.00 -9.72
C VAL A 99 4.26 -0.97 -11.23
N CYS A 100 4.77 0.06 -11.91
CA CYS A 100 4.67 0.16 -13.37
C CYS A 100 5.31 -1.03 -14.10
N LYS A 101 6.45 -1.53 -13.60
CA LYS A 101 7.09 -2.74 -14.14
C LYS A 101 6.26 -3.99 -13.87
N ALA A 102 5.59 -4.09 -12.72
CA ALA A 102 4.69 -5.19 -12.42
C ALA A 102 3.47 -5.19 -13.34
N LEU A 103 2.83 -4.03 -13.53
CA LEU A 103 1.69 -3.87 -14.43
C LEU A 103 2.04 -4.25 -15.87
N ARG A 104 3.18 -3.78 -16.38
CA ARG A 104 3.66 -4.14 -17.73
C ARG A 104 3.89 -5.64 -17.88
N ARG A 105 4.50 -6.30 -16.88
CA ARG A 105 4.70 -7.76 -16.89
C ARG A 105 3.38 -8.54 -16.86
N ALA A 106 2.36 -7.98 -16.22
CA ALA A 106 1.02 -8.56 -16.14
C ALA A 106 0.14 -8.24 -17.37
N GLY A 107 0.62 -7.42 -18.33
CA GLY A 107 -0.18 -6.98 -19.47
C GLY A 107 -1.33 -6.03 -19.11
N LEU A 108 -1.22 -5.31 -17.99
CA LEU A 108 -2.25 -4.40 -17.49
C LEU A 108 -1.90 -2.94 -17.81
N ASP A 109 -2.87 -2.17 -18.33
CA ASP A 109 -2.76 -0.72 -18.54
C ASP A 109 -3.91 0.04 -17.87
N PRO A 110 -3.90 0.14 -16.52
CA PRO A 110 -4.92 0.88 -15.80
C PRO A 110 -4.78 2.40 -16.03
N PRO A 111 -5.89 3.15 -15.93
CA PRO A 111 -5.90 4.60 -16.16
C PRO A 111 -5.05 5.36 -15.14
N CYS A 112 -4.92 4.84 -13.91
CA CYS A 112 -4.04 5.37 -12.88
C CYS A 112 -2.81 4.48 -12.72
N LYS A 113 -1.61 5.09 -12.62
CA LYS A 113 -0.33 4.37 -12.52
C LYS A 113 0.34 4.60 -11.17
N GLY A 114 1.24 3.69 -10.80
CA GLY A 114 2.01 3.77 -9.56
C GLY A 114 1.28 3.26 -8.31
N ALA A 115 1.85 3.50 -7.14
CA ALA A 115 1.42 2.92 -5.88
C ALA A 115 0.00 3.35 -5.45
N HIS A 116 -0.45 4.52 -5.89
CA HIS A 116 -1.80 5.00 -5.60
C HIS A 116 -2.90 4.11 -6.19
N LEU A 117 -2.60 3.37 -7.27
CA LEU A 117 -3.53 2.40 -7.86
C LEU A 117 -3.99 1.36 -6.83
N PHE A 118 -3.07 0.78 -6.06
CA PHE A 118 -3.40 -0.24 -5.07
C PHE A 118 -4.35 0.28 -3.99
N ARG A 119 -4.14 1.53 -3.55
CA ARG A 119 -5.02 2.17 -2.58
C ARG A 119 -6.41 2.43 -3.15
N HIS A 120 -6.48 2.86 -4.40
CA HIS A 120 -7.75 3.04 -5.08
C HIS A 120 -8.49 1.70 -5.23
N SER A 121 -7.81 0.66 -5.73
CA SER A 121 -8.38 -0.69 -5.86
C SER A 121 -8.86 -1.24 -4.51
N LEU A 122 -8.10 -1.06 -3.44
CA LEU A 122 -8.50 -1.49 -2.10
C LEU A 122 -9.75 -0.74 -1.62
N ALA A 123 -9.78 0.59 -1.77
CA ALA A 123 -10.94 1.41 -1.43
C ALA A 123 -12.21 0.99 -2.20
N THR A 124 -12.07 0.83 -3.52
CA THR A 124 -13.17 0.42 -4.41
C THR A 124 -13.67 -0.96 -4.06
N ASN A 125 -12.78 -1.91 -3.75
CA ASN A 125 -13.19 -3.24 -3.31
C ASN A 125 -13.95 -3.19 -1.99
N MET A 126 -13.46 -2.42 -1.01
CA MET A 126 -14.13 -2.23 0.27
C MET A 126 -15.53 -1.61 0.10
N LEU A 127 -15.68 -0.57 -0.73
CA LEU A 127 -16.99 0.01 -1.04
C LEU A 127 -17.94 -1.03 -1.64
N ARG A 128 -17.47 -1.81 -2.62
CA ARG A 128 -18.26 -2.86 -3.26
C ARG A 128 -18.70 -3.95 -2.30
N THR A 129 -17.92 -4.21 -1.25
CA THR A 129 -18.28 -5.14 -0.17
C THR A 129 -19.12 -4.51 0.93
N GLY A 130 -19.58 -3.26 0.76
CA GLY A 130 -20.47 -2.56 1.68
C GLY A 130 -19.77 -1.79 2.81
N ALA A 131 -18.45 -1.60 2.75
CA ALA A 131 -17.75 -0.81 3.75
C ALA A 131 -18.11 0.68 3.61
N THR A 132 -18.32 1.33 4.74
CA THR A 132 -18.54 2.77 4.84
C THR A 132 -17.27 3.55 4.50
N LEU A 133 -17.43 4.82 4.10
CA LEU A 133 -16.29 5.72 3.91
C LEU A 133 -15.45 5.85 5.18
N THR A 134 -16.08 5.81 6.37
CA THR A 134 -15.35 5.86 7.65
C THR A 134 -14.41 4.66 7.79
N GLU A 135 -14.88 3.45 7.54
CA GLU A 135 -14.06 2.22 7.59
C GLU A 135 -12.94 2.24 6.55
N ILE A 136 -13.22 2.73 5.33
CA ILE A 136 -12.20 2.92 4.30
C ILE A 136 -11.15 3.93 4.72
N GLY A 137 -11.57 5.06 5.31
CA GLY A 137 -10.67 6.07 5.85
C GLY A 137 -9.76 5.50 6.93
N GLN A 138 -10.29 4.62 7.78
CA GLN A 138 -9.53 3.90 8.81
C GLN A 138 -8.53 2.94 8.17
N VAL A 139 -8.95 2.03 7.29
CA VAL A 139 -8.08 1.01 6.63
C VAL A 139 -7.04 1.64 5.71
N LEU A 140 -7.35 2.76 5.07
CA LEU A 140 -6.41 3.49 4.21
C LEU A 140 -5.65 4.57 4.96
N HIS A 141 -5.91 4.77 6.25
CA HIS A 141 -5.15 5.68 7.09
C HIS A 141 -5.23 7.14 6.62
N HIS A 142 -6.40 7.55 6.15
CA HIS A 142 -6.70 8.94 5.83
C HIS A 142 -6.85 9.74 7.12
N THR A 143 -6.09 10.83 7.24
CA THR A 143 -6.16 11.74 8.40
C THR A 143 -7.29 12.75 8.26
N SER A 144 -7.86 12.92 7.06
CA SER A 144 -8.96 13.82 6.80
C SER A 144 -10.08 13.09 6.05
N PRO A 145 -11.35 13.27 6.45
CA PRO A 145 -12.51 12.79 5.69
C PRO A 145 -12.49 13.24 4.22
N ASN A 146 -11.92 14.43 3.93
CA ASN A 146 -11.79 14.95 2.56
C ASN A 146 -10.86 14.09 1.68
N THR A 147 -9.91 13.35 2.28
CA THR A 147 -9.07 12.42 1.51
C THR A 147 -9.84 11.15 1.14
N THR A 148 -10.90 10.84 1.88
CA THR A 148 -11.76 9.68 1.65
C THR A 148 -12.95 10.01 0.76
N SER A 149 -13.43 11.25 0.78
CA SER A 149 -14.58 11.70 -0.02
C SER A 149 -14.38 11.53 -1.53
N ILE A 150 -13.12 11.44 -2.00
CA ILE A 150 -12.80 11.09 -3.39
C ILE A 150 -13.43 9.74 -3.82
N TYR A 151 -13.69 8.84 -2.88
CA TYR A 151 -14.32 7.54 -3.15
C TYR A 151 -15.84 7.59 -3.14
N ALA A 152 -16.46 8.65 -2.60
CA ALA A 152 -17.92 8.80 -2.61
C ALA A 152 -18.49 8.83 -4.04
N LYS A 153 -17.73 9.38 -5.01
CA LYS A 153 -18.11 9.40 -6.43
C LYS A 153 -18.20 8.00 -7.06
N VAL A 154 -17.53 7.01 -6.46
CA VAL A 154 -17.47 5.63 -6.97
C VAL A 154 -18.73 4.85 -6.53
N ASP A 155 -19.40 5.29 -5.47
CA ASP A 155 -20.62 4.69 -4.94
C ASP A 155 -21.89 5.25 -5.61
N LEU A 156 -21.95 5.20 -6.94
CA LEU A 156 -23.15 5.64 -7.68
C LEU A 156 -24.38 4.77 -7.35
N GLU A 157 -24.18 3.49 -7.00
CA GLU A 157 -25.27 2.59 -6.59
C GLU A 157 -25.81 2.93 -5.19
N GLY A 158 -24.95 3.20 -4.21
CA GLY A 158 -25.38 3.68 -2.90
C GLY A 158 -25.97 5.10 -2.95
N LEU A 159 -25.49 5.98 -3.82
CA LEU A 159 -26.10 7.31 -4.02
C LEU A 159 -27.49 7.22 -4.67
N ARG A 160 -27.75 6.20 -5.51
CA ARG A 160 -29.06 5.97 -6.12
C ARG A 160 -30.14 5.62 -5.11
N THR A 161 -29.81 4.92 -4.02
CA THR A 161 -30.79 4.58 -2.98
C THR A 161 -31.19 5.78 -2.11
N LEU A 162 -30.35 6.83 -2.09
CA LEU A 162 -30.62 8.09 -1.41
C LEU A 162 -31.30 9.13 -2.32
N ALA A 163 -31.38 8.88 -3.62
CA ALA A 163 -32.06 9.76 -4.55
C ALA A 163 -33.56 9.75 -4.25
N GLN A 164 -34.13 10.92 -3.95
CA GLN A 164 -35.57 11.03 -3.84
C GLN A 164 -36.21 10.93 -5.23
N PRO A 165 -37.41 10.32 -5.33
CA PRO A 165 -38.18 10.36 -6.57
C PRO A 165 -38.39 11.82 -6.99
N TRP A 166 -38.33 12.05 -8.29
CA TRP A 166 -38.64 13.36 -8.85
C TRP A 166 -40.07 13.75 -8.43
N PRO A 167 -40.33 14.99 -7.98
CA PRO A 167 -41.70 15.41 -7.71
C PRO A 167 -42.49 15.30 -9.01
N GLU A 168 -43.55 14.49 -9.02
CA GLU A 168 -44.53 14.53 -10.10
C GLU A 168 -45.51 15.69 -9.82
N ASP A 169 -45.86 16.43 -10.87
CA ASP A 169 -46.72 17.63 -10.83
C ASP A 169 -48.13 17.32 -10.31
#